data_AF-A0A0G0JEQ6-F1
#
_entry.id   AF-A0A0G0JEQ6-F1
#
_cell.length_a   1.000
_cell.length_b   1.000
_cell.length_c   1.000
_cell.angle_alpha   90.00
_cell.angle_beta   90.00
_cell.angle_gamma   90.00
#
_symmetry.space_group_name_H-M   'P 1'
#
loop_
_entity.id
_entity.type
_entity.pdbx_description
1 polymer ?
#
loop_
_entity_poly.entity_id
_entity_poly.type
_entity_poly.pdbx_seq_one_letter_code
_entity_poly.pdbx_strand_id
1 'polypeptide(L)'
;MVKDRTRSSKANVSFESVMGMDADIKILLHSRDQEGSIDIKEVKTKLTKESVKDTKILILIGPEGGFSQKEIELTKGKGFKIVHLDLPILRTETAGVVVSGILLS
;
A
#
# COMPACT_ATOMS: atom_id res chain seq x y z
N MET A 1 -30.62 8.36 -23.24
CA MET A 1 -29.81 7.14 -23.05
C MET A 1 -28.63 7.49 -22.16
N VAL A 2 -28.84 7.43 -20.84
CA VAL A 2 -27.81 7.74 -19.84
C VAL A 2 -26.88 6.53 -19.79
N LYS A 3 -25.62 6.71 -20.22
CA LYS A 3 -24.62 5.64 -20.14
C LYS A 3 -24.31 5.36 -18.68
N ASP A 4 -24.51 4.10 -18.37
CA ASP A 4 -24.38 3.44 -17.09
C ASP A 4 -23.03 3.76 -16.43
N ARG A 5 -23.08 4.13 -15.15
CA ARG A 5 -21.91 4.33 -14.30
C ARG A 5 -21.33 2.95 -14.06
N THR A 6 -20.29 2.60 -14.80
CA THR A 6 -19.56 1.35 -14.62
C THR A 6 -18.99 1.25 -13.21
N ARG A 7 -19.73 0.53 -12.37
CA ARG A 7 -19.27 -0.40 -11.34
C ARG A 7 -17.83 -0.15 -10.84
N SER A 8 -17.72 0.49 -9.68
CA SER A 8 -16.62 0.19 -8.77
C SER A 8 -16.67 -1.31 -8.46
N SER A 9 -15.77 -2.09 -9.04
CA SER A 9 -15.66 -3.52 -8.75
C SER A 9 -14.97 -3.67 -7.39
N LYS A 10 -15.76 -3.82 -6.33
CA LYS A 10 -15.27 -4.53 -5.14
C LYS A 10 -15.09 -6.01 -5.53
N ALA A 11 -13.98 -6.32 -6.19
CA ALA A 11 -13.51 -7.70 -6.26
C ALA A 11 -13.13 -8.10 -4.83
N ASN A 12 -13.74 -9.14 -4.28
CA ASN A 12 -13.29 -9.74 -3.03
C ASN A 12 -11.96 -10.47 -3.31
N VAL A 13 -10.86 -9.72 -3.26
CA VAL A 13 -9.50 -10.27 -3.41
C VAL A 13 -9.05 -10.78 -2.05
N SER A 14 -8.69 -12.07 -1.96
CA SER A 14 -8.14 -12.65 -0.73
C SER A 14 -6.72 -12.14 -0.46
N PHE A 15 -6.31 -12.12 0.81
CA PHE A 15 -4.96 -11.74 1.21
C PHE A 15 -3.90 -12.58 0.49
N GLU A 16 -4.14 -13.89 0.39
CA GLU A 16 -3.27 -14.85 -0.30
C GLU A 16 -3.14 -14.52 -1.79
N SER A 17 -4.21 -14.08 -2.45
CA SER A 17 -4.16 -13.65 -3.85
C SER A 17 -3.32 -12.38 -4.02
N VAL A 18 -3.41 -11.41 -3.10
CA VAL A 18 -2.59 -10.18 -3.14
C VAL A 18 -1.10 -10.51 -3.05
N MET A 19 -0.73 -11.51 -2.26
CA MET A 19 0.67 -11.94 -2.11
C MET A 19 1.28 -12.50 -3.40
N GLY A 20 0.44 -12.96 -4.34
CA GLY A 20 0.85 -13.43 -5.66
C GLY A 20 0.89 -12.35 -6.75
N MET A 21 0.46 -11.12 -6.46
CA MET A 21 0.44 -10.05 -7.46
C MET A 21 1.84 -9.58 -7.84
N ASP A 22 2.02 -9.31 -9.13
CA ASP A 22 3.25 -8.74 -9.70
C ASP A 22 3.25 -7.22 -9.51
N ALA A 23 4.33 -6.69 -8.93
CA ALA A 23 4.55 -5.27 -8.72
C ALA A 23 6.04 -5.01 -8.49
N ASP A 24 6.53 -3.89 -9.03
CA ASP A 24 7.92 -3.45 -8.86
C ASP A 24 8.16 -2.99 -7.42
N ILE A 25 7.16 -2.37 -6.81
CA ILE A 25 7.19 -1.94 -5.41
C ILE A 25 5.97 -2.47 -4.68
N LYS A 26 6.23 -3.15 -3.56
CA LYS A 26 5.21 -3.68 -2.65
C LYS A 26 5.32 -2.99 -1.30
N ILE A 27 4.22 -2.39 -0.86
CA ILE A 27 4.15 -1.60 0.38
C ILE A 27 3.10 -2.20 1.29
N LEU A 28 3.47 -2.47 2.54
CA LEU A 28 2.55 -2.69 3.64
C LEU A 28 2.48 -1.41 4.46
N LEU A 29 1.33 -0.74 4.46
CA LEU A 29 1.15 0.45 5.28
C LEU A 29 0.90 0.05 6.74
N HIS A 30 1.70 0.55 7.66
CA HIS A 30 1.54 0.31 9.09
C HIS A 30 2.05 1.49 9.94
N SER A 31 1.77 1.47 11.24
CA SER A 31 2.32 2.41 12.22
C SER A 31 3.86 2.45 12.24
N ARG A 32 4.40 3.60 12.67
CA ARG A 32 5.85 3.81 12.84
C ARG A 32 6.52 2.86 13.85
N ASP A 33 5.73 2.33 14.78
CA ASP A 33 6.23 1.44 15.85
C ASP A 33 6.44 0.01 15.37
N GLN A 34 6.06 -0.32 14.12
CA GLN A 34 6.39 -1.63 13.56
C GLN A 34 7.86 -1.74 13.22
N GLU A 35 8.42 -2.89 13.56
CA GLU A 35 9.80 -3.21 13.29
C GLU A 35 10.13 -3.13 11.80
N GLY A 36 11.17 -2.35 11.46
CA GLY A 36 11.63 -2.16 10.09
C GLY A 36 10.76 -1.21 9.26
N SER A 37 9.82 -0.48 9.88
CA SER A 37 9.00 0.54 9.21
C SER A 37 9.84 1.75 8.80
N ILE A 38 9.69 2.20 7.56
CA ILE A 38 10.36 3.39 6.99
C ILE A 38 9.35 4.47 6.60
N ASP A 39 9.78 5.73 6.49
CA ASP A 39 8.90 6.83 6.07
C ASP A 39 8.58 6.67 4.57
N ILE A 40 7.31 6.87 4.19
CA ILE A 40 6.87 6.92 2.79
C ILE A 40 7.67 7.91 1.92
N LYS A 41 8.23 8.98 2.50
CA LYS A 41 9.11 9.92 1.80
C LYS A 41 10.37 9.24 1.27
N GLU A 42 10.88 8.21 1.94
CA GLU A 42 12.03 7.45 1.45
C GLU A 42 11.68 6.64 0.20
N VAL A 43 10.47 6.07 0.16
CA VAL A 43 9.95 5.36 -1.02
C VAL A 43 9.75 6.33 -2.18
N LYS A 44 9.11 7.48 -1.91
CA LYS A 44 8.91 8.55 -2.90
C LYS A 44 10.23 9.04 -3.48
N THR A 45 11.24 9.27 -2.64
CA THR A 45 12.56 9.74 -3.09
C THR A 45 13.25 8.76 -4.04
N LYS A 46 13.06 7.45 -3.85
CA LYS A 46 13.60 6.42 -4.75
C LYS A 46 12.88 6.46 -6.11
N LEU A 47 11.55 6.53 -6.08
CA LEU A 47 10.71 6.65 -7.28
C LEU A 47 11.06 7.87 -8.15
N THR A 48 11.31 9.03 -7.54
CA THR A 48 11.62 10.25 -8.31
C THR A 48 13.02 10.24 -8.92
N LYS A 49 14.01 9.66 -8.24
CA LYS A 49 15.40 9.62 -8.72
C LYS A 49 15.60 8.69 -9.91
N GLU A 50 14.84 7.60 -9.98
CA GLU A 50 15.01 6.58 -11.01
C GLU A 50 14.23 6.90 -12.31
N SER A 51 13.59 8.08 -12.41
CA SER A 51 12.79 8.52 -13.57
C SER A 51 11.86 7.44 -14.10
N VAL A 52 11.22 6.72 -13.18
CA VAL A 52 10.53 5.47 -13.48
C VAL A 52 9.16 5.77 -14.07
N LYS A 53 9.08 5.84 -15.40
CA LYS A 53 7.80 5.71 -16.10
C LYS A 53 7.34 4.25 -15.96
N ASP A 54 6.05 4.07 -15.71
CA ASP A 54 5.36 2.76 -15.70
C ASP A 54 5.63 1.82 -14.52
N THR A 55 6.06 2.34 -13.35
CA THR A 55 6.19 1.51 -12.12
C THR A 55 4.83 1.04 -11.61
N LYS A 56 4.70 -0.28 -11.44
CA LYS A 56 3.57 -0.89 -10.73
C LYS A 56 3.83 -0.87 -9.24
N ILE A 57 2.99 -0.14 -8.51
CA ILE A 57 3.04 -0.08 -7.05
C ILE A 57 1.82 -0.81 -6.48
N LEU A 58 2.08 -1.79 -5.63
CA LEU A 58 1.06 -2.50 -4.86
C LEU A 58 1.11 -2.01 -3.41
N ILE A 59 0.02 -1.43 -2.94
CA ILE A 59 -0.11 -0.93 -1.57
C ILE A 59 -1.18 -1.75 -0.87
N LEU A 60 -0.78 -2.34 0.26
CA LEU A 60 -1.66 -3.07 1.14
C LEU A 60 -1.93 -2.22 2.39
N ILE A 61 -3.21 -1.94 2.64
CA ILE A 61 -3.69 -1.13 3.76
C ILE A 61 -4.59 -2.03 4.61
N GLY A 62 -4.36 -2.00 5.93
CA GLY A 62 -5.02 -2.90 6.86
C GLY A 62 -6.54 -2.79 6.88
N PRO A 63 -7.23 -3.90 7.21
CA PRO A 63 -8.61 -3.81 7.68
C PRO A 63 -8.65 -3.04 9.01
N GLU A 64 -9.84 -2.70 9.51
CA GLU A 64 -10.03 -1.92 10.73
C GLU A 64 -9.38 -2.55 11.97
N GLY A 65 -9.16 -3.87 11.97
CA GLY A 65 -8.45 -4.60 13.02
C GLY A 65 -6.92 -4.67 12.85
N GLY A 66 -6.36 -4.08 11.80
CA GLY A 66 -4.94 -4.16 11.47
C GLY A 66 -4.52 -5.53 10.92
N PHE A 67 -3.21 -5.71 10.70
CA PHE A 67 -2.63 -6.99 10.31
C PHE A 67 -2.13 -7.76 11.53
N SER A 68 -2.32 -9.07 11.53
CA SER A 68 -1.69 -9.95 12.50
C SER A 68 -0.17 -10.02 12.25
N GLN A 69 0.60 -10.37 13.29
CA GLN A 69 2.05 -10.56 13.14
C GLN A 69 2.37 -11.59 12.05
N LYS A 70 1.56 -12.66 11.94
CA LYS A 70 1.73 -13.68 10.90
C LYS A 70 1.57 -13.11 9.49
N GLU A 71 0.60 -12.23 9.27
CA GLU A 71 0.40 -11.56 7.98
C GLU A 71 1.55 -10.60 7.67
N ILE A 72 2.02 -9.86 8.68
CA ILE A 72 3.18 -8.97 8.55
C ILE A 72 4.41 -9.77 8.10
N GLU A 73 4.75 -10.86 8.80
CA GLU A 73 5.88 -11.72 8.43
C GLU A 73 5.72 -12.35 7.03
N LEU A 74 4.50 -12.75 6.67
CA LEU A 74 4.23 -13.28 5.34
C LEU A 74 4.46 -12.23 4.25
N THR A 75 4.06 -10.98 4.48
CA THR A 75 4.31 -9.89 3.52
C THR A 75 5.80 -9.59 3.37
N LYS A 76 6.57 -9.59 4.47
CA LYS A 76 8.04 -9.43 4.43
C LYS A 76 8.67 -10.51 3.53
N GLY A 77 8.26 -11.78 3.70
CA GLY A 77 8.70 -12.89 2.85
C GLY A 77 8.31 -12.77 1.37
N LYS A 78 7.38 -11.88 1.02
CA LYS A 78 6.93 -11.59 -0.35
C LYS A 78 7.52 -10.28 -0.91
N GLY A 79 8.49 -9.69 -0.23
CA GLY A 79 9.18 -8.48 -0.67
C GLY A 79 8.42 -7.18 -0.38
N PHE A 80 7.37 -7.22 0.45
CA PHE A 80 6.73 -5.99 0.92
C PHE A 80 7.67 -5.24 1.87
N LYS A 81 7.70 -3.92 1.71
CA LYS A 81 8.33 -3.02 2.67
C LYS A 81 7.27 -2.47 3.60
N ILE A 82 7.56 -2.48 4.89
CA ILE A 82 6.71 -1.84 5.89
C ILE A 82 6.96 -0.34 5.84
N VAL A 83 5.91 0.43 5.64
CA VAL A 83 5.99 1.88 5.44
C VAL A 83 5.00 2.56 6.37
N HIS A 84 5.41 3.66 6.98
CA HIS A 84 4.53 4.52 7.76
C HIS A 84 4.34 5.89 7.10
N LEU A 85 3.29 6.56 7.53
CA LEU A 85 3.06 7.98 7.30
C LEU A 85 3.47 8.72 8.56
N ASP A 86 4.19 9.84 8.43
CA ASP A 86 4.46 10.76 9.53
C ASP A 86 3.22 11.61 9.84
N LEU A 87 2.13 10.93 10.20
CA LEU A 87 0.80 11.44 10.49
C LEU A 87 0.19 10.61 11.64
N PRO A 88 -0.83 11.13 12.34
CA PRO A 88 -1.63 10.32 13.25
C PRO A 88 -2.23 9.10 12.56
N ILE A 89 -2.61 8.06 13.33
CA ILE A 89 -3.27 6.87 12.80
C ILE A 89 -4.52 7.28 12.01
N LEU A 90 -4.53 6.93 10.72
CA LEU A 90 -5.61 7.21 9.79
C LEU A 90 -6.56 6.02 9.70
N ARG A 91 -7.83 6.28 9.35
CA ARG A 91 -8.75 5.22 8.92
C ARG A 91 -8.31 4.65 7.57
N THR A 92 -8.64 3.39 7.32
CA THR A 92 -8.24 2.65 6.11
C THR A 92 -8.53 3.42 4.81
N GLU A 93 -9.72 4.02 4.68
CA GLU A 93 -10.10 4.76 3.48
C GLU A 93 -9.28 6.05 3.30
N THR A 94 -9.03 6.77 4.40
CA THR A 94 -8.23 8.00 4.38
C THR A 94 -6.77 7.70 4.06
N ALA A 95 -6.24 6.63 4.63
CA ALA A 95 -4.88 6.17 4.38
C ALA A 95 -4.64 5.92 2.89
N GLY A 96 -5.59 5.29 2.18
CA GLY A 96 -5.48 5.04 0.74
C GLY A 96 -5.38 6.32 -0.09
N VAL A 97 -6.21 7.31 0.20
CA VAL A 97 -6.19 8.60 -0.51
C VAL A 97 -4.89 9.36 -0.23
N VAL A 98 -4.45 9.41 1.03
CA VAL A 98 -3.23 10.12 1.43
C VAL A 98 -1.99 9.50 0.81
N VAL A 99 -1.83 8.17 0.89
CA VAL A 99 -0.70 7.46 0.27
C VAL A 99 -0.64 7.74 -1.23
N SER A 100 -1.79 7.65 -1.92
CA SER A 100 -1.87 7.91 -3.35
C SER A 100 -1.44 9.34 -3.68
N GLY A 101 -1.91 10.34 -2.92
CA GLY A 101 -1.52 11.73 -3.11
C GLY A 101 -0.03 11.98 -2.87
N ILE A 102 0.57 11.34 -1.86
CA ILE A 102 2.02 11.46 -1.58
C ILE A 102 2.85 10.87 -2.73
N LEU A 103 2.48 9.69 -3.22
CA LEU A 103 3.25 8.99 -4.26
C LEU A 103 3.08 9.62 -5.65
N LEU A 104 1.92 10.23 -5.93
CA LEU A 104 1.59 10.83 -7.23
C LEU A 104 1.91 12.34 -7.33
N SER A 105 2.31 12.99 -6.24
CA SER A 105 2.71 14.41 -6.23
C SER A 105 4.16 14.63 -6.62
#